data_AF-A0AAV8WJT3-F1
#
_entry.id   AF-A0AAV8WJT3-F1
#
_cell.length_a   1.000
_cell.length_b   1.000
_cell.length_c   1.000
_cell.angle_alpha   90.00
_cell.angle_beta   90.00
_cell.angle_gamma   90.00
#
_symmetry.space_group_name_H-M   'P 1'
#
loop_
_entity.id
_entity.type
_entity.pdbx_description
1 polymer ?
#
loop_
_entity_poly.entity_id
_entity_poly.type
_entity_poly.pdbx_seq_one_letter_code
_entity_poly.pdbx_strand_id
1 'polypeptide(L)'
;MGTELQSKWKNLRTCFRREYDAQKKPPSGSEAKKRRKYMYFDQLLFLCNNMESRETTSNLQSPSSSHPNSDTENEEPNIVLPERPTLSNTRKKQTTKSYEESLLKILQEKKRRE
;
A
#
# COMPACT_ATOMS: atom_id res chain seq x y z
N MET A 1 -6.89 4.04 23.05
CA MET A 1 -8.03 4.10 22.11
C MET A 1 -7.67 4.65 20.72
N GLY A 2 -6.75 5.62 20.56
CA GLY A 2 -6.44 6.20 19.23
C GLY A 2 -5.54 5.38 18.29
N THR A 3 -4.73 4.45 18.84
CA THR A 3 -3.68 3.74 18.09
C THR A 3 -4.23 2.76 17.04
N GLU A 4 -5.34 2.08 17.35
CA GLU A 4 -5.98 1.15 16.41
C GLU A 4 -6.57 1.88 15.21
N LEU A 5 -7.20 3.04 15.44
CA LEU A 5 -7.76 3.85 14.37
C LEU A 5 -6.65 4.39 13.46
N GLN A 6 -5.57 4.89 14.05
CA GLN A 6 -4.38 5.34 13.30
C GLN A 6 -3.77 4.19 12.48
N SER A 7 -3.68 2.98 13.05
CA SER A 7 -3.17 1.80 12.35
C SER A 7 -4.07 1.40 11.16
N LYS A 8 -5.40 1.40 11.35
CA LYS A 8 -6.36 1.17 10.27
C LYS A 8 -6.23 2.22 9.17
N TRP A 9 -6.13 3.49 9.52
CA TRP A 9 -5.94 4.58 8.57
C TRP A 9 -4.61 4.47 7.83
N LYS A 10 -3.53 4.11 8.52
CA LYS A 10 -2.23 3.85 7.90
C LYS A 10 -2.33 2.72 6.88
N ASN A 11 -2.91 1.58 7.26
CA ASN A 11 -3.11 0.46 6.35
C ASN A 11 -3.96 0.83 5.13
N LEU A 12 -5.02 1.61 5.33
CA LEU A 12 -5.88 2.11 4.25
C LEU A 12 -5.08 2.97 3.25
N ARG A 13 -4.30 3.95 3.76
CA ARG A 13 -3.42 4.79 2.92
C ARG A 13 -2.35 3.98 2.21
N THR A 14 -1.74 3.00 2.87
CA THR A 14 -0.74 2.11 2.26
C THR A 14 -1.34 1.31 1.12
N CYS A 15 -2.53 0.73 1.30
CA CYS A 15 -3.22 -0.02 0.25
C CYS A 15 -3.56 0.86 -0.95
N PHE A 16 -4.09 2.06 -0.69
CA PHE A 16 -4.39 3.04 -1.73
C PHE A 16 -3.13 3.49 -2.49
N ARG A 17 -2.05 3.83 -1.77
CA ARG A 17 -0.78 4.26 -2.39
C ARG A 17 -0.22 3.21 -3.33
N ARG A 18 -0.18 1.95 -2.87
CA ARG A 18 0.27 0.82 -3.69
C ARG A 18 -0.56 0.67 -4.97
N GLU A 19 -1.88 0.81 -4.87
CA GLU A 19 -2.77 0.74 -6.03
C GLU A 19 -2.54 1.93 -6.98
N TYR A 20 -2.39 3.13 -6.44
CA TYR A 20 -2.13 4.36 -7.19
C TYR A 20 -0.79 4.30 -7.95
N ASP A 21 0.29 3.91 -7.26
CA ASP A 21 1.61 3.78 -7.87
C ASP A 21 1.59 2.71 -8.97
N ALA A 22 0.84 1.63 -8.76
CA ALA A 22 0.76 0.56 -9.73
C ALA A 22 -0.24 0.82 -10.88
N GLN A 23 -1.03 1.90 -10.82
CA GLN A 23 -1.71 2.49 -11.98
C GLN A 23 -0.80 3.46 -12.74
N LYS A 24 0.03 4.24 -12.03
CA LYS A 24 1.00 5.15 -12.65
C LYS A 24 2.14 4.43 -13.35
N LYS A 25 2.62 3.34 -12.76
CA LYS A 25 3.73 2.52 -13.26
C LYS A 25 3.23 1.08 -13.40
N PRO A 26 2.45 0.76 -14.44
CA PRO A 26 2.05 -0.62 -14.69
C PRO A 26 3.32 -1.46 -14.93
N PRO A 27 3.40 -2.69 -14.38
CA PRO A 27 4.51 -3.57 -14.66
C PRO A 27 4.56 -3.87 -16.16
N SER A 28 5.72 -3.68 -16.78
CA SER A 28 5.96 -4.02 -18.18
C SER A 28 6.65 -5.39 -18.25
N GLY A 29 6.29 -6.22 -19.24
CA GLY A 29 6.93 -7.50 -19.52
C GLY A 29 6.19 -8.75 -19.01
N SER A 30 6.91 -9.86 -18.95
CA SER A 30 6.41 -11.22 -18.61
C SER A 30 5.88 -11.36 -17.17
N GLU A 31 6.13 -10.35 -16.32
CA GLU A 31 5.65 -10.31 -14.93
C GLU A 31 4.38 -9.47 -14.75
N ALA A 32 3.77 -8.99 -15.84
CA ALA A 32 2.45 -8.36 -15.85
C ALA A 32 1.34 -9.38 -15.56
N LYS A 33 1.30 -9.91 -14.33
CA LYS A 33 0.20 -10.74 -13.84
C LYS A 33 -1.06 -9.89 -13.77
N LYS A 34 -2.21 -10.47 -14.15
CA LYS A 34 -3.54 -9.85 -13.97
C LYS A 34 -3.74 -9.53 -12.49
N ARG A 35 -3.59 -8.25 -12.12
CA ARG A 35 -3.83 -7.79 -10.75
C ARG A 35 -5.27 -7.36 -10.59
N ARG A 36 -5.88 -7.71 -9.45
CA ARG A 36 -7.20 -7.21 -9.08
C ARG A 36 -7.07 -5.79 -8.52
N LYS A 37 -7.87 -4.86 -9.05
CA LYS A 37 -8.01 -3.51 -8.53
C LYS A 37 -8.43 -3.54 -7.05
N TYR A 38 -7.86 -2.67 -6.23
CA TYR A 38 -8.29 -2.50 -4.84
C TYR A 38 -9.74 -2.00 -4.78
N MET A 39 -10.59 -2.67 -4.02
CA MET A 39 -12.05 -2.47 -4.05
C MET A 39 -12.51 -1.06 -3.64
N TYR A 40 -11.74 -0.38 -2.79
CA TYR A 40 -12.05 0.98 -2.32
C TYR A 40 -11.24 2.05 -3.07
N PHE A 41 -10.54 1.70 -4.15
CA PHE A 41 -9.70 2.66 -4.85
C PHE A 41 -10.50 3.88 -5.33
N ASP A 42 -11.65 3.66 -5.96
CA ASP A 42 -12.47 4.74 -6.52
C ASP A 42 -13.06 5.64 -5.41
N GLN A 43 -13.44 5.04 -4.28
CA GLN A 43 -13.92 5.78 -3.11
C GLN A 43 -12.80 6.60 -2.44
N LEU A 44 -11.53 6.23 -2.62
CA LEU A 44 -10.37 6.85 -2.00
C LEU A 44 -9.64 7.84 -2.92
N LEU A 45 -10.15 8.10 -4.13
CA LEU A 45 -9.57 9.06 -5.08
C LEU A 45 -9.39 10.47 -4.47
N PHE A 46 -10.25 10.86 -3.53
CA PHE A 46 -10.13 12.14 -2.82
C PHE A 46 -8.83 12.28 -2.01
N LEU A 47 -8.16 11.16 -1.67
CA LEU A 47 -6.89 11.20 -0.96
C LEU A 47 -5.74 11.74 -1.83
N CYS A 48 -5.87 11.73 -3.17
CA CYS A 48 -4.82 12.20 -4.06
C CYS A 48 -4.35 13.63 -3.76
N ASN A 49 -5.28 14.55 -3.45
CA ASN A 49 -4.96 15.95 -3.16
C ASN A 49 -4.10 16.15 -1.90
N ASN A 50 -4.09 15.17 -0.99
CA ASN A 50 -3.38 15.27 0.29
C ASN A 50 -2.15 14.33 0.35
N MET A 51 -1.77 13.72 -0.77
CA MET A 51 -0.71 12.71 -0.85
C MET A 51 0.62 13.23 -1.37
N GLU A 52 0.77 14.55 -1.53
CA GLU A 52 2.04 15.17 -1.89
C GLU A 52 3.15 14.63 -0.99
N SER A 53 4.16 14.06 -1.63
CA SER A 53 5.29 13.43 -0.96
C SER A 53 6.05 14.50 -0.18
N ARG A 54 6.10 14.35 1.14
CA ARG A 54 7.06 15.07 1.96
C ARG A 54 8.45 14.77 1.40
N GLU A 55 9.15 15.79 0.90
CA GLU A 55 10.54 15.67 0.50
C GLU A 55 11.33 15.13 1.69
N THR A 56 11.88 13.93 1.54
CA THR A 56 12.86 13.41 2.49
C THR A 56 14.20 14.04 2.13
N THR A 57 14.61 15.06 2.89
CA THR A 57 16.00 15.53 2.87
C THR A 57 16.86 14.40 3.42
N SER A 58 17.54 13.68 2.53
CA SER A 58 18.49 12.63 2.89
C SER A 58 19.71 13.29 3.55
N ASN A 59 19.88 13.09 4.86
CA ASN A 59 21.09 13.52 5.59
C ASN A 59 22.24 12.48 5.49
N LEU A 60 22.23 11.62 4.46
CA LEU A 60 23.30 10.65 4.26
C LEU A 60 24.50 11.38 3.64
N GLN A 61 25.49 11.72 4.48
CA GLN A 61 26.83 12.03 4.00
C GLN A 61 27.36 10.83 3.21
N SER A 62 27.69 11.06 1.94
CA SER A 62 28.43 10.11 1.11
C SER A 62 29.82 9.91 1.71
N PRO A 63 30.23 8.67 2.06
CA PRO A 63 31.65 8.40 2.23
C PRO A 63 32.28 8.38 0.83
N SER A 64 33.00 9.46 0.54
CA SER A 64 33.84 9.56 -0.64
C SER A 64 35.08 8.67 -0.50
N SER A 65 35.28 7.85 -1.54
CA SER A 65 36.58 7.48 -2.13
C SER A 65 37.38 6.29 -1.56
N SER A 66 37.60 5.33 -2.49
CA SER A 66 38.87 4.66 -2.82
C SER A 66 39.24 3.36 -2.10
N HIS A 67 39.05 2.22 -2.77
CA HIS A 67 40.07 1.16 -2.87
C HIS A 67 39.80 0.21 -4.07
N PRO A 68 40.79 -0.10 -4.94
CA PRO A 68 40.62 -0.99 -6.10
C PRO A 68 41.15 -2.42 -5.90
N ASN A 69 40.71 -3.32 -6.80
CA ASN A 69 41.17 -4.71 -7.08
C ASN A 69 40.62 -5.78 -6.11
N SER A 70 40.19 -7.00 -6.49
CA SER A 70 40.64 -7.92 -7.55
C SER A 70 39.59 -9.04 -7.78
N ASP A 71 39.53 -9.63 -8.99
CA ASP A 71 38.71 -10.82 -9.36
C ASP A 71 39.02 -12.08 -8.52
N THR A 72 38.03 -12.99 -8.33
CA THR A 72 38.10 -14.47 -8.54
C THR A 72 36.93 -15.25 -7.87
N GLU A 73 36.20 -15.98 -8.73
CA GLU A 73 35.48 -17.28 -8.60
C GLU A 73 34.57 -17.66 -7.39
N ASN A 74 33.32 -17.96 -7.77
CA ASN A 74 32.49 -19.15 -7.48
C ASN A 74 32.46 -19.78 -6.06
N GLU A 75 31.27 -19.88 -5.46
CA GLU A 75 30.72 -21.05 -4.73
C GLU A 75 29.31 -20.68 -4.19
N GLU A 76 28.27 -21.40 -4.62
CA GLU A 76 26.91 -21.35 -4.08
C GLU A 76 26.85 -22.04 -2.70
N PRO A 77 26.19 -21.44 -1.68
CA PRO A 77 25.69 -22.22 -0.55
C PRO A 77 24.15 -22.29 -0.54
N ASN A 78 23.68 -23.52 -0.70
CA ASN A 78 22.35 -24.07 -0.51
C ASN A 78 21.58 -23.48 0.70
N ILE A 79 20.47 -22.75 0.44
CA ILE A 79 19.58 -22.23 1.49
C ILE A 79 18.40 -23.19 1.69
N VAL A 80 18.45 -23.96 2.77
CA VAL A 80 17.29 -24.70 3.30
C VAL A 80 16.36 -23.70 4.01
N LEU A 81 15.19 -23.47 3.42
CA LEU A 81 14.14 -22.60 3.98
C LEU A 81 13.26 -23.41 4.95
N PRO A 82 13.04 -22.99 6.22
CA PRO A 82 12.12 -23.66 7.12
C PRO A 82 10.66 -23.28 6.79
N GLU A 83 9.78 -24.28 6.69
CA GLU A 83 8.34 -24.10 6.53
C GLU A 83 7.73 -23.37 7.75
N ARG A 84 7.03 -22.25 7.50
CA ARG A 84 6.21 -21.58 8.52
C ARG A 84 4.77 -22.10 8.48
N PRO A 85 4.15 -22.43 9.63
CA PRO A 85 2.75 -22.82 9.69
C PRO A 85 1.84 -21.62 9.37
N THR A 86 0.98 -21.77 8.38
CA THR A 86 -0.03 -20.78 8.03
C THR A 86 -1.26 -20.93 8.93
N LEU A 87 -1.38 -20.06 9.94
CA LEU A 87 -2.61 -19.91 10.72
C LEU A 87 -3.64 -19.09 9.91
N SER A 88 -4.61 -19.79 9.32
CA SER A 88 -5.72 -19.20 8.58
C SER A 88 -6.82 -18.69 9.53
N ASN A 89 -6.66 -17.46 10.02
CA ASN A 89 -7.72 -16.78 10.77
C ASN A 89 -8.79 -16.21 9.82
N THR A 90 -9.87 -16.96 9.59
CA THR A 90 -11.09 -16.45 8.94
C THR A 90 -11.86 -15.53 9.88
N ARG A 91 -11.66 -14.21 9.77
CA ARG A 91 -12.51 -13.20 10.44
C ARG A 91 -13.80 -12.98 9.65
N LYS A 92 -14.95 -13.19 10.31
CA LYS A 92 -16.30 -12.90 9.78
C LYS A 92 -16.42 -11.39 9.47
N LYS A 93 -16.80 -11.05 8.24
CA LYS A 93 -17.07 -9.67 7.82
C LYS A 93 -18.42 -9.23 8.35
N GLN A 94 -18.43 -8.25 9.27
CA GLN A 94 -19.63 -7.47 9.57
C GLN A 94 -20.00 -6.62 8.35
N THR A 95 -21.30 -6.53 8.09
CA THR A 95 -21.87 -5.97 6.86
C THR A 95 -21.76 -4.44 6.86
N THR A 96 -21.01 -3.87 5.92
CA THR A 96 -20.78 -2.43 5.77
C THR A 96 -21.92 -1.67 5.08
N LYS A 97 -22.92 -2.38 4.54
CA LYS A 97 -24.00 -1.80 3.71
C LYS A 97 -24.85 -0.75 4.45
N SER A 98 -25.14 -0.99 5.74
CA SER A 98 -26.03 -0.12 6.52
C SER A 98 -25.47 1.30 6.73
N TYR A 99 -24.16 1.43 6.91
CA TYR A 99 -23.53 2.73 7.14
C TYR A 99 -23.43 3.55 5.85
N GLU A 100 -23.04 2.92 4.74
CA GLU A 100 -22.93 3.60 3.44
C GLU A 100 -24.30 4.17 2.99
N GLU A 101 -25.39 3.42 3.16
CA GLU A 101 -26.74 3.90 2.83
C GLU A 101 -27.16 5.10 3.69
N SER A 102 -26.87 5.05 5.00
CA SER A 102 -27.13 6.16 5.91
C SER A 102 -26.34 7.41 5.50
N LEU A 103 -25.06 7.24 5.15
CA LEU A 103 -24.21 8.33 4.67
C LEU A 103 -24.74 8.95 3.37
N LEU A 104 -25.13 8.12 2.41
CA LEU A 104 -25.69 8.56 1.12
C LEU A 104 -26.99 9.36 1.33
N LYS A 105 -27.85 8.90 2.25
CA LYS A 105 -29.10 9.60 2.59
C LYS A 105 -28.83 10.99 3.17
N ILE A 106 -27.90 11.10 4.12
CA ILE A 106 -27.51 12.39 4.72
C ILE A 106 -26.94 13.35 3.65
N LEU A 107 -26.08 12.84 2.76
CA LEU A 107 -25.48 13.65 1.69
C LEU A 107 -26.53 14.14 0.68
N GLN A 108 -27.46 13.27 0.27
CA GLN A 108 -28.58 13.63 -0.62
C GLN A 108 -29.53 14.65 0.01
N GLU A 109 -29.73 14.55 1.32
CA GLU A 109 -30.57 15.49 2.05
C GLU A 109 -29.91 16.86 2.16
N LYS A 110 -28.59 16.92 2.37
CA LYS A 110 -27.84 18.18 2.40
C LYS A 110 -27.81 18.89 1.05
N LYS A 111 -27.63 18.14 -0.04
CA LYS A 111 -27.65 18.67 -1.42
C LYS A 111 -29.00 19.28 -1.83
N ARG A 112 -30.10 18.90 -1.17
CA ARG A 112 -31.45 19.37 -1.49
C ARG A 112 -31.82 20.69 -0.80
N ARG A 113 -31.00 21.17 0.13
CA ARG A 113 -31.23 22.37 0.93
C ARG A 113 -30.40 23.58 0.46
N GLU A 114 -29.52 23.38 -0.52
CA GLU A 114 -28.82 24.43 -1.27
C GLU A 114 -29.57 24.70 -2.57
#